data_AF-A0A4R7KM98-F1
#
_entry.id   AF-A0A4R7KM98-F1
#
_cell.length_a   1.000
_cell.length_b   1.000
_cell.length_c   1.000
_cell.angle_alpha   90.00
_cell.angle_beta   90.00
_cell.angle_gamma   90.00
#
_symmetry.space_group_name_H-M   'P 1'
#
loop_
_entity.id
_entity.type
_entity.pdbx_description
1 polymer ?
#
loop_
_entity_poly.entity_id
_entity_poly.type
_entity_poly.pdbx_seq_one_letter_code
_entity_poly.pdbx_strand_id
1 'polypeptide(L)'
;MINMILSIENKYYKDNYKCLITCNGKELPLNYKKDCIFVELEDNLEKTITIKFVNFLFEDKKGIFLMIFYWFVVLLSGTSDNQMFGKPYNAILSFKTKSAENINIKVNKFKADKPFELLNCNCEVLQNCYEAKKGYKIKWFIFTALPLIILSTFTFFVLYRAIFLKNILFLRIIYLMFVITIYLLLGKWIYNIVNKDNINNL
;
A
#
# COMPACT_ATOMS: atom_id res chain seq x y z
N MET A 1 -8.58 -23.48 -26.33
CA MET A 1 -8.20 -22.23 -25.66
C MET A 1 -9.43 -21.76 -24.92
N ILE A 2 -9.36 -21.72 -23.60
CA ILE A 2 -10.43 -21.14 -22.79
C ILE A 2 -9.89 -19.87 -22.12
N ASN A 3 -10.74 -18.85 -22.07
CA ASN A 3 -10.43 -17.57 -21.50
C ASN A 3 -10.80 -17.58 -20.02
N MET A 4 -9.83 -17.33 -19.15
CA MET A 4 -10.08 -16.99 -17.77
C MET A 4 -10.29 -15.48 -17.67
N ILE A 5 -11.43 -15.08 -17.09
CA ILE A 5 -11.72 -13.67 -16.80
C ILE A 5 -11.40 -13.42 -15.33
N LEU A 6 -10.55 -12.43 -15.09
CA LEU A 6 -10.21 -11.93 -13.77
C LEU A 6 -10.83 -10.56 -13.55
N SER A 7 -11.79 -10.48 -12.64
CA SER A 7 -12.38 -9.20 -12.24
C SER A 7 -11.82 -8.77 -10.88
N ILE A 8 -11.42 -7.49 -10.77
CA ILE A 8 -10.91 -6.90 -9.53
C ILE A 8 -11.84 -5.76 -9.14
N GLU A 9 -12.58 -5.95 -8.05
CA GLU A 9 -13.54 -4.97 -7.52
C GLU A 9 -12.86 -3.90 -6.64
N ASN A 10 -11.84 -3.21 -7.17
CA ASN A 10 -11.27 -2.03 -6.52
C ASN A 10 -10.47 -1.15 -7.51
N LYS A 11 -10.94 0.07 -7.78
CA LYS A 11 -10.24 1.05 -8.66
C LYS A 11 -8.87 1.45 -8.12
N TYR A 12 -8.75 1.55 -6.80
CA TYR A 12 -7.53 1.97 -6.12
C TYR A 12 -6.30 1.10 -6.46
N TYR A 13 -6.51 -0.22 -6.51
CA TYR A 13 -5.45 -1.17 -6.84
C TYR A 13 -5.04 -1.09 -8.31
N LYS A 14 -5.95 -0.73 -9.22
CA LYS A 14 -5.65 -0.60 -10.66
C LYS A 14 -4.75 0.59 -10.94
N ASP A 15 -4.98 1.69 -10.24
CA ASP A 15 -4.28 2.95 -10.51
C ASP A 15 -2.86 2.98 -9.91
N ASN A 16 -2.60 2.18 -8.86
CA ASN A 16 -1.35 2.25 -8.08
C ASN A 16 -0.52 0.95 -8.11
N TYR A 17 -1.07 -0.14 -8.64
CA TYR A 17 -0.38 -1.43 -8.71
C TYR A 17 -0.34 -1.98 -10.14
N LYS A 18 0.83 -2.47 -10.52
CA LYS A 18 1.01 -3.29 -11.72
C LYS A 18 0.63 -4.73 -11.38
N CYS A 19 -0.25 -5.32 -12.17
CA CYS A 19 -0.57 -6.74 -12.08
C CYS A 19 0.44 -7.55 -12.91
N LEU A 20 0.96 -8.63 -12.33
CA LEU A 20 1.76 -9.66 -13.00
C LEU A 20 1.06 -10.98 -12.77
N ILE A 21 0.76 -11.72 -13.84
CA ILE A 21 0.12 -13.03 -13.76
C ILE A 21 1.08 -14.05 -14.37
N THR A 22 1.36 -15.11 -13.62
CA THR A 22 2.14 -16.25 -14.09
C THR A 22 1.33 -17.52 -14.00
N CYS A 23 1.54 -18.44 -14.94
CA CYS A 23 1.00 -19.79 -14.93
C CYS A 23 2.17 -20.77 -14.97
N ASN A 24 2.24 -21.66 -13.99
CA ASN A 24 3.34 -22.62 -13.81
C ASN A 24 4.73 -21.93 -13.88
N GLY A 25 4.82 -20.70 -13.35
CA GLY A 25 6.04 -19.90 -13.32
C GLY A 25 6.36 -19.10 -14.60
N LYS A 26 5.59 -19.25 -15.68
CA LYS A 26 5.75 -18.45 -16.91
C LYS A 26 4.80 -17.26 -16.91
N GLU A 27 5.30 -16.07 -17.25
CA GLU A 27 4.46 -14.87 -17.40
C GLU A 27 3.46 -15.03 -18.54
N LEU A 28 2.22 -14.61 -18.29
CA LEU A 28 1.15 -14.62 -19.28
C LEU A 28 0.89 -13.20 -19.81
N PRO A 29 0.58 -13.06 -21.11
CA PRO A 29 0.16 -11.78 -21.67
C PRO A 29 -1.17 -11.35 -21.04
N LEU A 30 -1.26 -10.06 -20.68
CA LEU A 30 -2.43 -9.48 -20.04
C LEU A 30 -3.23 -8.67 -21.05
N ASN A 31 -4.47 -9.06 -21.28
CA ASN A 31 -5.41 -8.31 -22.11
C ASN A 31 -6.38 -7.54 -21.20
N TYR A 32 -6.29 -6.21 -21.21
CA TYR A 32 -7.17 -5.35 -20.43
C TYR A 32 -8.40 -4.96 -21.23
N LYS A 33 -9.60 -5.29 -20.74
CA LYS A 33 -10.86 -4.83 -21.34
C LYS A 33 -11.78 -4.30 -20.25
N LYS A 34 -11.98 -2.98 -20.25
CA LYS A 34 -12.68 -2.23 -19.19
C LYS A 34 -12.05 -2.53 -17.82
N ASP A 35 -12.85 -3.05 -16.91
CA ASP A 35 -12.46 -3.33 -15.52
C ASP A 35 -11.95 -4.75 -15.29
N CYS A 36 -11.82 -5.57 -16.34
CA CYS A 36 -11.42 -6.97 -16.23
C CYS A 36 -10.08 -7.23 -16.95
N ILE A 37 -9.32 -8.16 -16.38
CA ILE A 37 -8.09 -8.70 -16.97
C ILE A 37 -8.44 -10.06 -17.59
N PHE A 38 -8.14 -10.21 -18.87
CA PHE A 38 -8.37 -11.44 -19.62
C PHE A 38 -7.05 -12.17 -19.77
N VAL A 39 -7.07 -13.46 -19.43
CA VAL A 39 -5.90 -14.33 -19.49
C VAL A 39 -6.29 -15.57 -20.26
N GLU A 40 -5.56 -15.85 -21.34
CA GLU A 40 -5.74 -17.05 -22.14
C GLU A 40 -4.98 -18.21 -21.50
N LEU A 41 -5.64 -19.35 -21.31
CA LEU A 41 -5.05 -20.55 -20.75
C LEU A 41 -5.17 -21.71 -21.76
N GLU A 42 -4.09 -22.49 -21.88
CA GLU A 42 -4.08 -23.74 -22.67
C GLU A 42 -4.91 -24.82 -21.98
N ASP A 43 -5.69 -25.62 -22.70
CA ASP A 43 -6.61 -26.58 -22.06
C ASP A 43 -5.91 -27.84 -21.53
N ASN A 44 -6.54 -28.49 -20.54
CA ASN A 44 -6.28 -29.87 -20.08
C ASN A 44 -5.06 -30.18 -19.19
N LEU A 45 -4.47 -29.18 -18.54
CA LEU A 45 -3.44 -29.42 -17.50
C LEU A 45 -3.81 -28.72 -16.19
N GLU A 46 -3.38 -29.33 -15.09
CA GLU A 46 -3.45 -28.69 -13.78
C GLU A 46 -2.49 -27.49 -13.76
N LYS A 47 -2.99 -26.33 -13.33
CA LYS A 47 -2.26 -25.07 -13.42
C LYS A 47 -2.17 -24.40 -12.07
N THR A 48 -0.97 -23.95 -11.76
CA THR A 48 -0.72 -23.03 -10.65
C THR A 48 -0.68 -21.62 -11.22
N ILE A 49 -1.70 -20.83 -10.91
CA ILE A 49 -1.80 -19.43 -11.32
C ILE A 49 -1.36 -18.57 -10.14
N THR A 50 -0.37 -17.71 -10.37
CA THR A 50 0.10 -16.74 -9.38
C THR A 50 -0.15 -15.34 -9.90
N ILE A 51 -0.81 -14.54 -9.08
CA ILE A 51 -1.12 -13.14 -9.35
C ILE A 51 -0.34 -12.32 -8.34
N LYS A 52 0.54 -11.46 -8.84
CA LYS A 52 1.35 -10.55 -8.04
C LYS A 52 1.02 -9.11 -8.41
N PHE A 53 0.51 -8.37 -7.43
CA PHE A 53 0.29 -6.94 -7.54
C PHE A 53 1.50 -6.21 -6.96
N VAL A 54 2.20 -5.47 -7.81
CA VAL A 54 3.40 -4.74 -7.46
C VAL A 54 3.11 -3.25 -7.43
N ASN A 55 3.39 -2.59 -6.31
CA ASN A 55 3.21 -1.14 -6.21
C ASN A 55 4.33 -0.42 -6.99
N PHE A 56 4.00 0.19 -8.14
CA PHE A 56 5.00 0.78 -9.01
C PHE A 56 5.64 2.04 -8.42
N LEU A 57 4.92 2.77 -7.54
CA LEU A 57 5.43 3.99 -6.90
C LEU A 57 6.64 3.72 -6.01
N PHE A 58 6.73 2.52 -5.43
CA PHE A 58 7.85 2.12 -4.57
C PHE A 58 8.95 1.35 -5.31
N GLU A 59 8.68 0.86 -6.51
CA GLU A 59 9.61 0.12 -7.36
C GLU A 59 10.41 1.04 -8.30
N ASP A 60 9.77 2.06 -8.90
CA ASP A 60 10.43 2.98 -9.83
C ASP A 60 11.36 3.98 -9.11
N LYS A 61 12.55 4.23 -9.68
CA LYS A 61 13.46 5.30 -9.24
C LYS A 61 12.81 6.68 -9.37
N LYS A 62 11.94 6.88 -10.37
CA LYS A 62 11.17 8.11 -10.56
C LYS A 62 9.98 8.22 -9.61
N GLY A 63 9.57 7.11 -8.99
CA GLY A 63 8.48 7.07 -8.01
C GLY A 63 8.73 8.00 -6.82
N ILE A 64 9.99 8.18 -6.42
CA ILE A 64 10.40 9.12 -5.36
C ILE A 64 9.97 10.56 -5.66
N PHE A 65 10.21 11.04 -6.88
CA PHE A 65 9.87 12.40 -7.28
C PHE A 65 8.35 12.60 -7.34
N LEU A 66 7.64 11.61 -7.91
CA LEU A 66 6.18 11.59 -7.93
C LEU A 66 5.58 11.61 -6.52
N MET A 67 6.19 10.89 -5.58
CA MET A 67 5.73 10.86 -4.20
C MET A 67 5.89 12.21 -3.50
N ILE A 68 7.02 12.88 -3.68
CA ILE A 68 7.26 14.22 -3.15
C ILE A 68 6.29 15.23 -3.77
N PHE A 69 6.09 15.18 -5.09
CA PHE A 69 5.15 16.06 -5.79
C PHE A 69 3.71 15.87 -5.29
N TYR A 70 3.26 14.62 -5.18
CA TYR A 70 1.92 14.31 -4.67
C TYR A 70 1.73 14.83 -3.24
N TRP A 71 2.76 14.73 -2.41
CA TRP A 71 2.73 15.28 -1.06
C TRP A 71 2.54 16.79 -1.03
N PHE A 72 3.26 17.55 -1.87
CA PHE A 72 3.06 18.99 -1.99
C PHE A 72 1.63 19.33 -2.45
N VAL A 73 1.09 18.59 -3.40
CA VAL A 73 -0.29 18.77 -3.87
C VAL A 73 -1.29 18.51 -2.74
N VAL A 74 -1.13 17.42 -1.99
CA VAL A 74 -1.97 17.08 -0.83
C VAL A 74 -1.96 18.16 0.24
N LEU A 75 -0.79 18.71 0.55
CA LEU A 75 -0.67 19.81 1.51
C LEU A 75 -1.41 21.07 1.05
N LEU A 76 -1.33 21.40 -0.25
CA LEU A 76 -1.97 22.58 -0.82
C LEU A 76 -3.47 22.40 -1.02
N SER A 77 -3.92 21.19 -1.33
CA SER A 77 -5.33 20.86 -1.54
C SER A 77 -6.09 20.61 -0.23
N GLY A 78 -5.38 20.35 0.88
CA GLY A 78 -5.99 20.00 2.17
C GLY A 78 -6.68 18.63 2.17
N THR A 79 -6.50 17.82 1.13
CA THR A 79 -7.15 16.51 1.02
C THR A 79 -6.40 15.48 1.84
N SER A 80 -7.04 14.88 2.85
CA SER A 80 -6.44 13.84 3.70
C SER A 80 -6.29 12.47 3.01
N ASP A 81 -6.42 12.40 1.68
CA ASP A 81 -6.47 11.13 0.95
C ASP A 81 -5.05 10.59 0.71
N ASN A 82 -4.44 10.21 1.83
CA ASN A 82 -3.17 9.49 1.90
C ASN A 82 -3.28 8.08 1.31
N GLN A 83 -4.51 7.68 0.92
CA GLN A 83 -4.75 6.41 0.27
C GLN A 83 -3.96 6.30 -1.03
N MET A 84 -3.71 7.38 -1.79
CA MET A 84 -2.92 7.31 -3.04
C MET A 84 -1.53 6.70 -2.88
N PHE A 85 -0.91 6.80 -1.71
CA PHE A 85 0.27 6.00 -1.39
C PHE A 85 -0.17 4.63 -0.91
N GLY A 86 -0.31 3.69 -1.84
CA GLY A 86 -0.81 2.35 -1.53
C GLY A 86 -0.02 1.68 -0.42
N LYS A 87 -0.58 0.60 0.14
CA LYS A 87 0.15 -0.21 1.10
C LYS A 87 1.57 -0.48 0.57
N PRO A 88 2.61 -0.32 1.40
CA PRO A 88 4.00 -0.57 1.00
C PRO A 88 4.28 -2.08 0.96
N TYR A 89 3.34 -2.85 0.43
CA TYR A 89 3.35 -4.29 0.35
C TYR A 89 2.82 -4.66 -1.03
N ASN A 90 3.50 -5.59 -1.67
CA ASN A 90 2.96 -6.30 -2.81
C ASN A 90 1.93 -7.29 -2.30
N ALA A 91 0.93 -7.61 -3.11
CA ALA A 91 -0.07 -8.60 -2.77
C ALA A 91 0.09 -9.80 -3.70
N ILE A 92 0.11 -11.01 -3.13
CA ILE A 92 0.26 -12.26 -3.87
C ILE A 92 -0.97 -13.12 -3.62
N LEU A 93 -1.55 -13.64 -4.70
CA LEU A 93 -2.56 -14.67 -4.69
C LEU A 93 -2.12 -15.80 -5.63
N SER A 94 -1.91 -16.99 -5.08
CA SER A 94 -1.63 -18.19 -5.84
C SER A 94 -2.71 -19.24 -5.58
N PHE A 95 -3.25 -19.81 -6.65
CA PHE A 95 -4.27 -20.83 -6.58
C PHE A 95 -4.05 -21.89 -7.66
N LYS A 96 -4.60 -23.08 -7.40
CA LYS A 96 -4.58 -24.22 -8.29
C LYS A 96 -5.96 -24.39 -8.92
N THR A 97 -6.00 -24.49 -10.25
CA THR A 97 -7.24 -24.78 -10.98
C THR A 97 -7.00 -25.81 -12.09
N LYS A 98 -8.05 -26.57 -12.39
CA LYS A 98 -8.11 -27.52 -13.51
C LYS A 98 -8.98 -27.01 -14.67
N SER A 99 -9.81 -26.00 -14.43
CA SER A 99 -10.76 -25.42 -15.38
C SER A 99 -10.48 -23.94 -15.59
N ALA A 100 -10.82 -23.43 -16.78
CA ALA A 100 -10.81 -22.00 -17.06
C ALA A 100 -12.12 -21.37 -16.58
N GLU A 101 -12.35 -21.47 -15.28
CA GLU A 101 -13.45 -20.80 -14.59
C GLU A 101 -13.20 -19.29 -14.51
N ASN A 102 -14.29 -18.52 -14.49
CA ASN A 102 -14.22 -17.10 -14.19
C ASN A 102 -13.85 -16.91 -12.72
N ILE A 103 -12.76 -16.20 -12.47
CA ILE A 103 -12.27 -15.97 -11.12
C ILE A 103 -12.57 -14.53 -10.74
N ASN A 104 -13.56 -14.38 -9.87
CA ASN A 104 -13.90 -13.08 -9.31
C ASN A 104 -13.12 -12.88 -8.02
N ILE A 105 -12.27 -11.85 -8.01
CA ILE A 105 -11.44 -11.52 -6.86
C ILE A 105 -11.94 -10.23 -6.25
N LYS A 106 -12.39 -10.35 -5.00
CA LYS A 106 -12.66 -9.18 -4.18
C LYS A 106 -11.40 -8.78 -3.45
N VAL A 107 -11.05 -7.50 -3.55
CA VAL A 107 -9.98 -6.94 -2.72
C VAL A 107 -10.52 -6.77 -1.32
N ASN A 108 -9.85 -7.37 -0.34
CA ASN A 108 -10.26 -7.21 1.05
C ASN A 108 -10.03 -5.77 1.51
N LYS A 109 -10.72 -5.38 2.59
CA LYS A 109 -10.50 -4.08 3.23
C LYS A 109 -9.00 -3.88 3.48
N PHE A 110 -8.55 -2.62 3.40
CA PHE A 110 -7.17 -2.21 3.67
C PHE A 110 -6.59 -2.67 5.03
N LYS A 111 -7.38 -3.25 5.94
CA LYS A 111 -6.93 -3.74 7.26
C LYS A 111 -7.02 -5.26 7.43
N ALA A 112 -7.36 -6.02 6.39
CA ALA A 112 -7.50 -7.47 6.49
C ALA A 112 -6.15 -8.20 6.45
N ASP A 113 -6.07 -9.36 7.12
CA ASP A 113 -4.87 -10.24 7.17
C ASP A 113 -4.50 -10.79 5.79
N LYS A 114 -5.50 -11.01 4.94
CA LYS A 114 -5.32 -11.49 3.56
C LYS A 114 -5.67 -10.38 2.57
N PRO A 115 -4.88 -10.19 1.49
CA PRO A 115 -5.15 -9.15 0.50
C PRO A 115 -6.41 -9.39 -0.33
N PHE A 116 -6.75 -10.65 -0.60
CA PHE A 116 -7.84 -10.99 -1.51
C PHE A 116 -8.83 -11.99 -0.89
N GLU A 117 -10.07 -11.93 -1.36
CA GLU A 117 -11.12 -12.92 -1.13
C GLU A 117 -11.59 -13.43 -2.50
N LEU A 118 -11.63 -14.75 -2.67
CA LEU A 118 -12.14 -15.39 -3.86
C LEU A 118 -13.65 -15.52 -3.75
N LEU A 119 -14.38 -15.03 -4.75
CA LEU A 119 -15.84 -15.16 -4.83
C LEU A 119 -16.18 -16.30 -5.80
N ASN A 120 -16.90 -17.32 -5.33
CA ASN A 120 -17.48 -18.39 -6.15
C ASN A 120 -16.45 -19.13 -7.05
N CYS A 121 -15.37 -19.66 -6.47
CA CYS A 121 -14.34 -20.39 -7.22
C CYS A 121 -14.13 -21.80 -6.65
N ASN A 122 -14.09 -22.84 -7.51
CA ASN A 122 -13.68 -24.20 -7.14
C ASN A 122 -12.15 -24.36 -7.27
N CYS A 123 -11.39 -23.45 -6.66
CA CYS A 123 -9.93 -23.41 -6.74
C CYS A 123 -9.30 -23.65 -5.37
N GLU A 124 -8.19 -24.38 -5.34
CA GLU A 124 -7.40 -24.54 -4.12
C GLU A 124 -6.47 -23.34 -3.94
N VAL A 125 -6.60 -22.61 -2.83
CA VAL A 125 -5.73 -21.47 -2.53
C VAL A 125 -4.42 -21.97 -1.93
N LEU A 126 -3.32 -21.78 -2.65
CA LEU A 126 -1.98 -22.15 -2.19
C LEU A 126 -1.35 -21.03 -1.37
N GLN A 127 -1.54 -19.78 -1.78
CA GLN A 127 -0.93 -18.62 -1.13
C GLN A 127 -1.82 -17.39 -1.27
N ASN A 128 -1.99 -16.63 -0.19
CA ASN A 128 -2.73 -15.36 -0.20
C ASN A 128 -2.17 -14.45 0.89
N CYS A 129 -1.14 -13.66 0.54
CA CYS A 129 -0.37 -12.90 1.52
C CYS A 129 0.16 -11.56 0.98
N TYR A 130 0.54 -10.70 1.92
CA TYR A 130 1.29 -9.48 1.64
C TYR A 130 2.80 -9.75 1.67
N GLU A 131 3.53 -9.22 0.69
CA GLU A 131 5.00 -9.33 0.58
C GLU A 131 5.62 -7.93 0.61
N ALA A 132 6.39 -7.61 1.66
CA ALA A 132 7.21 -6.40 1.68
C ALA A 132 8.54 -6.64 0.98
N LYS A 133 8.80 -5.91 -0.12
CA LYS A 133 10.16 -5.84 -0.67
C LYS A 133 11.10 -5.15 0.32
N LYS A 134 12.36 -5.59 0.33
CA LYS A 134 13.41 -5.00 1.18
C LYS A 134 13.48 -3.49 0.95
N GLY A 135 13.42 -2.72 2.03
CA GLY A 135 13.45 -1.25 1.99
C GLY A 135 12.11 -0.55 1.75
N TYR A 136 11.00 -1.27 1.48
CA TYR A 136 9.68 -0.64 1.32
C TYR A 136 9.22 0.08 2.58
N LYS A 137 9.43 -0.52 3.77
CA LYS A 137 9.12 0.14 5.06
C LYS A 137 9.88 1.45 5.25
N ILE A 138 11.16 1.46 4.88
CA ILE A 138 12.03 2.63 5.01
C ILE A 138 11.60 3.72 4.01
N LYS A 139 11.36 3.36 2.75
CA LYS A 139 10.85 4.31 1.74
C LYS A 139 9.51 4.89 2.20
N TRP A 140 8.57 4.05 2.61
CA TRP A 140 7.26 4.52 3.09
C TRP A 140 7.39 5.47 4.28
N PHE A 141 8.26 5.19 5.24
CA PHE A 141 8.56 6.09 6.35
C PHE A 141 9.13 7.44 5.88
N ILE A 142 10.12 7.41 4.98
CA ILE A 142 10.75 8.62 4.43
C ILE A 142 9.75 9.50 3.66
N PHE A 143 8.75 8.91 3.01
CA PHE A 143 7.82 9.67 2.18
C PHE A 143 6.50 10.02 2.88
N THR A 144 6.11 9.28 3.90
CA THR A 144 4.85 9.51 4.61
C THR A 144 5.08 10.20 5.96
N ALA A 145 6.03 9.71 6.76
CA ALA A 145 6.24 10.17 8.13
C ALA A 145 7.28 11.29 8.25
N LEU A 146 8.40 11.17 7.55
CA LEU A 146 9.50 12.15 7.64
C LEU A 146 9.09 13.58 7.23
N PRO A 147 8.30 13.80 6.16
CA PRO A 147 7.90 15.15 5.78
C PRO A 147 6.95 15.79 6.79
N LEU A 148 6.06 14.99 7.40
CA LEU A 148 5.20 15.45 8.50
C LEU A 148 6.04 15.84 9.72
N ILE A 149 7.07 15.05 10.05
CA ILE A 149 8.01 15.36 11.12
C ILE A 149 8.77 16.66 10.81
N ILE A 150 9.25 16.86 9.58
CA ILE A 150 9.96 18.08 9.19
C ILE A 150 9.03 19.30 9.30
N LEU A 151 7.82 19.20 8.74
CA LEU A 151 6.84 20.29 8.78
C LEU A 151 6.43 20.62 10.22
N SER A 152 6.12 19.62 11.04
CA SER A 152 5.78 19.83 12.44
C SER A 152 6.95 20.48 13.19
N THR A 153 8.17 20.00 12.97
CA THR A 153 9.38 20.59 13.57
C THR A 153 9.56 22.04 13.17
N PHE A 154 9.34 22.38 11.89
CA PHE A 154 9.44 23.74 11.38
C PHE A 154 8.37 24.65 11.98
N THR A 155 7.09 24.22 11.98
CA THR A 155 5.99 24.97 12.60
C THR A 155 6.25 25.19 14.08
N PHE A 156 6.74 24.16 14.79
CA PHE A 156 7.12 24.29 16.19
C PHE A 156 8.33 25.22 16.38
N PHE A 157 9.31 25.23 15.48
CA PHE A 157 10.43 26.16 15.57
C PHE A 157 9.98 27.62 15.42
N VAL A 158 9.07 27.90 14.48
CA VAL A 158 8.49 29.24 14.27
C VAL A 158 7.66 29.67 15.47
N LEU A 159 6.78 28.80 16.00
CA LEU A 159 5.98 29.07 17.19
C LEU A 159 6.86 29.28 18.42
N TYR A 160 7.90 28.46 18.60
CA TYR A 160 8.88 28.62 19.67
C TYR A 160 9.53 30.01 19.63
N ARG A 161 10.01 30.45 18.46
CA ARG A 161 10.59 31.79 18.28
C ARG A 161 9.57 32.90 18.62
N ALA A 162 8.32 32.76 18.18
CA ALA A 162 7.25 33.72 18.45
C ALA A 162 6.90 33.83 19.96
N ILE A 163 6.87 32.71 20.68
CA ILE A 163 6.61 32.68 22.13
C ILE A 163 7.81 33.22 22.92
N PHE A 164 9.04 32.92 22.49
CA PHE A 164 10.25 33.35 23.18
C PHE A 164 10.49 34.86 23.09
N LEU A 165 10.00 35.54 22.06
CA LEU A 165 9.98 37.00 21.93
C LEU A 165 9.26 37.71 23.10
N LYS A 166 8.30 37.06 23.77
CA LYS A 166 7.53 37.66 24.89
C LYS A 166 8.02 37.28 26.30
N ASN A 167 9.06 36.46 26.44
CA ASN A 167 9.70 36.11 27.73
C ASN A 167 8.82 35.51 28.85
N ILE A 168 7.65 34.95 28.56
CA ILE A 168 6.76 34.34 29.57
C ILE A 168 7.14 32.87 29.82
N LEU A 169 7.68 32.55 31.00
CA LEU A 169 8.24 31.23 31.34
C LEU A 169 7.20 30.11 31.40
N PHE A 170 5.99 30.40 31.91
CA PHE A 170 4.90 29.43 32.01
C PHE A 170 4.41 28.89 30.66
N LEU A 171 4.23 29.78 29.68
CA LEU A 171 3.82 29.42 28.31
C LEU A 171 4.89 28.55 27.61
N ARG A 172 6.17 28.71 27.97
CA ARG A 172 7.26 27.89 27.42
C ARG A 172 7.15 26.44 27.89
N ILE A 173 6.84 26.21 29.16
CA ILE A 173 6.71 24.86 29.73
C ILE A 173 5.49 24.13 29.14
N ILE A 174 4.33 24.81 29.06
CA ILE A 174 3.11 24.24 28.45
C ILE A 174 3.36 23.85 26.99
N TYR A 175 4.02 24.74 26.25
CA TYR A 175 4.37 24.49 24.86
C TYR A 175 5.27 23.27 24.72
N LEU A 176 6.33 23.17 25.53
CA LEU A 176 7.30 22.08 25.47
C LEU A 176 6.64 20.72 25.79
N MET A 177 5.71 20.69 26.76
CA MET A 177 4.91 19.49 27.03
C MET A 177 4.02 19.11 25.84
N PHE A 178 3.33 20.07 25.23
CA PHE A 178 2.47 19.83 24.07
C PHE A 178 3.26 19.26 22.87
N VAL A 179 4.44 19.82 22.60
CA VAL A 179 5.34 19.33 21.55
C VAL A 179 5.74 17.88 21.81
N ILE A 180 6.22 17.57 23.03
CA ILE A 180 6.61 16.20 23.40
C ILE A 180 5.45 15.23 23.22
N THR A 181 4.24 15.59 23.67
CA THR A 181 3.05 14.74 23.52
C THR A 181 2.73 14.46 22.04
N ILE A 182 2.80 15.46 21.17
CA ILE A 182 2.56 15.27 19.74
C ILE A 182 3.61 14.34 19.12
N TYR A 183 4.89 14.49 19.43
CA TYR A 183 5.94 13.60 18.92
C TYR A 183 5.78 12.16 19.44
N LEU A 184 5.35 11.96 20.69
CA LEU A 184 5.05 10.63 21.22
C LEU A 184 3.85 9.99 20.51
N LEU A 185 2.80 10.75 20.23
CA LEU A 185 1.63 10.27 19.48
C LEU A 185 1.98 9.93 18.03
N LEU A 186 2.78 10.77 17.36
CA LEU A 186 3.30 10.51 16.01
C LEU A 186 4.19 9.27 16.01
N GLY A 187 5.13 9.15 16.96
CA GLY A 187 6.00 7.99 17.11
C GLY A 187 5.20 6.70 17.33
N LYS A 188 4.18 6.73 18.19
CA LYS A 188 3.28 5.59 18.42
C LYS A 188 2.46 5.23 17.18
N TRP A 189 1.97 6.22 16.43
CA TRP A 189 1.25 5.99 15.18
C TRP A 189 2.14 5.32 14.13
N ILE A 190 3.37 5.81 13.95
CA ILE A 190 4.36 5.25 13.04
C ILE A 190 4.73 3.83 13.47
N TYR A 191 5.06 3.62 14.76
CA TYR A 191 5.38 2.31 15.32
C TYR A 191 4.27 1.30 15.05
N ASN A 192 3.01 1.68 15.31
CA ASN A 192 1.87 0.83 15.06
C ASN A 192 1.68 0.47 13.59
N ILE A 193 1.96 1.37 12.65
CA ILE A 193 1.87 1.04 11.22
C ILE A 193 3.01 0.11 10.78
N VAL A 194 4.23 0.35 11.28
CA VAL A 194 5.41 -0.42 10.91
C VAL A 194 5.39 -1.85 11.47
N ASN A 195 4.83 -2.01 12.68
CA ASN A 195 4.85 -3.27 13.43
C ASN A 195 3.52 -4.02 13.50
N LYS A 196 2.37 -3.44 13.10
CA LYS A 196 1.12 -4.21 13.06
C LYS A 196 1.18 -5.43 12.15
N ASP A 197 2.05 -5.43 11.15
CA ASP A 197 2.23 -6.58 10.25
C ASP A 197 3.26 -7.61 10.77
N ASN A 198 3.87 -7.39 11.96
CA ASN A 198 4.75 -8.37 12.62
C ASN A 198 4.08 -9.10 13.80
N ILE A 199 2.83 -8.76 14.16
CA ILE A 199 2.14 -9.40 15.30
C ILE A 199 1.45 -10.73 14.91
N ASN A 200 1.39 -11.09 13.62
CA ASN A 200 0.80 -12.36 13.17
C ASN A 200 1.84 -13.40 12.67
N ASN A 201 3.12 -13.27 13.06
CA ASN A 201 4.15 -14.30 12.87
C ASN A 201 4.60 -14.91 14.21
N LEU A 202 3.63 -15.21 15.08
CA LEU A 202 3.74 -16.16 16.19
C LEU A 202 2.47 -17.02 16.20
#